data_AF-A0A0D2S380-F1
#
_entry.id   AF-A0A0D2S380-F1
#
_cell.length_a   1.000
_cell.length_b   1.000
_cell.length_c   1.000
_cell.angle_alpha   90.00
_cell.angle_beta   90.00
_cell.angle_gamma   90.00
#
_symmetry.space_group_name_H-M   'P 1'
#
loop_
_entity.id
_entity.type
_entity.pdbx_description
1 polymer ?
#
loop_
_entity_poly.entity_id
_entity_poly.type
_entity_poly.pdbx_seq_one_letter_code
_entity_poly.pdbx_strand_id
1 'polypeptide(L)'
;MVAYGSKLFMFGGYYGEALGDLYSFDTLTCSWKVEKVGGRSPYARFSHSMFVYKYFIGIIGGCPVTQHCQELTLLDMRSLVWKHVTLSSMDKALFVRSTANVVRDDLIMVGGGAACYAFGTKFSEPMKINLFPLLSLDDHDSSRKLGENEVIKEEEGMMENGNVLLLAPHVGTGSPQHPEMQSLNVENQTGQIDASSWVVKLEKKHAKLGKDILKKFGWLDLERKVYAQEDGLFISFPVTEKFCAIFSEDRFEVLSDHHPSKPFRAESLLLNDMSSSVALDILKEYGATKLPDELVQKRKACKSPLKIMTEAVASLIRQKGLSDKLLEQLPNRWERIGDIVVLPISSFRDPIWNSIGEELWPIIAESLNTCRLARQGRVAANGTRDSTLEILVGDNGWVDHRENGILYSFDATKCMFSWGNLSEKIRMASSDCTDAVIVDLFAGIGYFLLPFLVRAKAKLVYACEWNPHAIEALKRNLEANSVSDRCIVLEGDNQITAPKGVADRVCLGLLPSSEGSWLTAVRALRSNGGILHVHGNVKDTEVELWANHVSKSISEIARSEGHRWEVTIDHVEKVKWYAPHIRHLVADVKCRRI
;
A
#
# COMPACT_ATOMS: atom_id res chain seq x y z
N MET A 1 22.74 8.67 12.40
CA MET A 1 23.94 8.80 11.56
C MET A 1 23.55 8.51 10.12
N VAL A 2 24.14 9.19 9.14
CA VAL A 2 23.96 8.97 7.70
C VAL A 2 25.28 9.14 6.94
N ALA A 3 25.39 8.54 5.75
CA ALA A 3 26.53 8.74 4.86
C ALA A 3 26.21 9.78 3.78
N TYR A 4 27.11 10.73 3.55
CA TYR A 4 27.04 11.71 2.46
C TYR A 4 28.44 11.93 1.88
N GLY A 5 28.64 11.47 0.63
CA GLY A 5 29.97 11.41 0.02
C GLY A 5 30.91 10.48 0.80
N SER A 6 32.13 10.95 1.09
CA SER A 6 33.13 10.22 1.89
C SER A 6 32.94 10.34 3.40
N LYS A 7 31.89 11.02 3.87
CA LYS A 7 31.71 11.36 5.29
C LYS A 7 30.49 10.70 5.90
N LEU A 8 30.63 10.28 7.15
CA LEU A 8 29.53 9.87 8.02
C LEU A 8 29.15 11.03 8.93
N PHE A 9 27.91 11.49 8.85
CA PHE A 9 27.39 12.56 9.70
C PHE A 9 26.59 11.98 10.87
N MET A 10 26.85 12.51 12.07
CA MET A 10 26.17 12.15 13.30
C MET A 10 25.72 13.43 14.00
N PHE A 11 24.43 13.49 14.34
CA PHE A 11 23.88 14.58 15.13
C PHE A 11 23.42 14.04 16.48
N GLY A 12 23.64 14.80 17.54
CA GLY A 12 23.12 14.52 18.88
C GLY A 12 23.55 13.18 19.49
N GLY A 13 22.78 12.70 20.46
CA GLY A 13 23.15 11.57 21.30
C GLY A 13 22.73 11.78 22.76
N TYR A 14 23.08 10.83 23.63
CA TYR A 14 22.81 10.90 25.06
C TYR A 14 24.06 10.57 25.87
N TYR A 15 24.48 11.51 26.71
CA TYR A 15 25.58 11.33 27.66
C TYR A 15 25.23 12.04 28.97
N GLY A 16 24.33 11.44 29.75
CA GLY A 16 23.71 12.06 30.94
C GLY A 16 22.63 13.08 30.58
N GLU A 17 22.85 13.87 29.52
CA GLU A 17 21.90 14.76 28.89
C GLU A 17 21.84 14.55 27.36
N ALA A 18 20.82 15.12 26.72
CA ALA A 18 20.70 15.09 25.26
C ALA A 18 21.72 16.04 24.63
N LEU A 19 22.37 15.60 23.55
CA LEU A 19 23.37 16.38 22.81
C LEU A 19 22.78 16.95 21.52
N GLY A 20 23.34 18.05 21.02
CA GLY A 20 22.84 18.80 19.85
C GLY A 20 23.93 19.28 18.90
N ASP A 21 25.12 18.69 18.98
CA ASP A 21 26.24 18.92 18.08
C ASP A 21 26.21 18.00 16.85
N LEU A 22 26.79 18.48 15.75
CA LEU A 22 26.94 17.75 14.49
C LEU A 22 28.41 17.38 14.30
N TYR A 23 28.69 16.08 14.22
CA TYR A 23 30.00 15.56 13.85
C TYR A 23 29.99 14.99 12.43
N SER A 24 31.13 15.08 11.78
CA SER A 24 31.45 14.26 10.62
C SER A 24 32.67 13.38 10.89
N PHE A 25 32.63 12.16 10.40
CA PHE A 25 33.78 11.27 10.30
C PHE A 25 34.13 11.09 8.84
N ASP A 26 35.33 11.50 8.45
CA ASP A 26 35.80 11.32 7.08
C ASP A 26 36.43 9.93 6.95
N THR A 27 35.83 9.10 6.09
CA THR A 27 36.23 7.70 5.92
C THR A 27 37.56 7.52 5.20
N LEU A 28 38.03 8.55 4.49
CA LEU A 28 39.31 8.53 3.78
C LEU A 28 40.46 8.92 4.70
N THR A 29 40.25 9.92 5.57
CA THR A 29 41.27 10.39 6.52
C THR A 29 41.18 9.74 7.90
N CYS A 30 40.11 8.97 8.14
CA CYS A 30 39.77 8.36 9.42
C CYS A 30 39.74 9.37 10.59
N SER A 31 39.25 10.59 10.35
CA SER A 31 39.26 11.67 11.33
C SER A 31 37.86 12.18 11.67
N TRP A 32 37.65 12.54 12.94
CA TRP A 32 36.43 13.17 13.43
C TRP A 32 36.55 14.69 13.42
N LYS A 33 35.47 15.37 13.04
CA LYS A 33 35.37 16.82 13.02
C LYS A 33 34.01 17.27 13.54
N VAL A 34 33.99 18.27 14.43
CA VAL A 34 32.77 19.00 14.76
C VAL A 34 32.47 19.95 13.59
N GLU A 35 31.31 19.81 12.97
CA GLU A 35 30.92 20.66 11.85
C GLU A 35 30.34 21.97 12.34
N LYS A 36 30.81 23.07 11.75
CA LYS A 36 30.30 24.42 11.99
C LYS A 36 29.28 24.74 10.89
N VAL A 37 28.02 24.87 11.28
CA VAL A 37 26.88 25.04 10.39
C VAL A 37 26.12 26.31 10.78
N GLY A 38 25.52 26.97 9.80
CA GLY A 38 24.72 28.18 9.98
C GLY A 38 23.24 27.88 10.25
N GLY A 39 22.49 28.92 10.62
CA GLY A 39 21.06 28.82 10.93
C GLY A 39 20.77 28.28 12.34
N ARG A 40 19.48 28.12 12.65
CA ARG A 40 19.04 27.58 13.95
C ARG A 40 19.37 26.08 14.00
N SER A 41 20.21 25.63 14.93
CA SER A 41 20.47 24.19 15.11
C SER A 41 19.20 23.46 15.58
N PRO A 42 18.97 22.19 15.18
CA PRO A 42 17.95 21.38 15.83
C PRO A 42 18.22 21.28 17.34
N TYR A 43 17.15 21.15 18.13
CA TYR A 43 17.29 20.94 19.57
C TYR A 43 18.01 19.62 19.86
N ALA A 44 18.79 19.64 20.95
CA ALA A 44 19.53 18.50 21.45
C ALA A 44 18.61 17.28 21.66
N ARG A 45 18.98 16.13 21.08
CA ARG A 45 18.14 14.94 21.05
C ARG A 45 18.89 13.63 20.83
N PHE A 46 18.27 12.52 21.22
CA PHE A 46 18.72 11.16 20.96
C PHE A 46 17.56 10.29 20.45
N SER A 47 17.85 9.09 19.93
CA SER A 47 16.85 8.18 19.35
C SER A 47 16.00 8.78 18.21
N HIS A 48 16.51 9.82 17.54
CA HIS A 48 15.89 10.39 16.35
C HIS A 48 16.29 9.59 15.10
N SER A 49 15.62 9.87 13.99
CA SER A 49 15.98 9.32 12.69
C SER A 49 16.71 10.38 11.87
N MET A 50 17.74 9.96 11.13
CA MET A 50 18.44 10.80 10.15
C MET A 50 18.30 10.18 8.77
N PHE A 51 18.25 11.02 7.72
CA PHE A 51 18.17 10.56 6.34
C PHE A 51 18.90 11.53 5.39
N VAL A 52 19.14 11.07 4.16
CA VAL A 52 19.71 11.90 3.09
C VAL A 52 18.68 12.02 1.97
N TYR A 53 18.48 13.25 1.49
CA TYR A 53 17.64 13.52 0.33
C TYR A 53 18.33 14.53 -0.57
N LYS A 54 18.78 14.08 -1.75
CA LYS A 54 19.60 14.87 -2.69
C LYS A 54 20.80 15.51 -1.98
N TYR A 55 20.80 16.82 -1.79
CA TYR A 55 21.85 17.58 -1.10
C TYR A 55 21.44 18.01 0.33
N PHE A 56 20.41 17.40 0.92
CA PHE A 56 19.98 17.65 2.29
C PHE A 56 20.26 16.48 3.22
N ILE A 57 20.68 16.78 4.45
CA ILE A 57 20.66 15.85 5.58
C ILE A 57 19.47 16.19 6.48
N GLY A 58 18.52 15.27 6.61
CA GLY A 58 17.30 15.46 7.39
C GLY A 58 17.34 14.81 8.77
N ILE A 59 16.66 15.43 9.74
CA ILE A 59 16.51 14.96 11.13
C ILE A 59 15.04 15.06 11.54
N ILE A 60 14.48 13.99 12.08
CA ILE A 60 13.09 13.93 12.55
C ILE A 60 12.93 13.04 13.79
N GLY A 61 12.02 13.39 14.68
CA GLY A 61 11.68 12.62 15.88
C GLY A 61 12.73 12.66 17.00
N GLY A 62 12.69 11.65 17.86
CA GLY A 62 13.62 11.46 18.99
C GLY A 62 13.13 12.01 20.33
N CYS A 63 14.03 11.95 21.32
CA CYS A 63 13.83 12.40 22.69
C CYS A 63 14.81 13.54 23.02
N PRO A 64 14.45 14.50 23.89
CA PRO A 64 13.21 14.58 24.67
C PRO A 64 11.98 14.89 23.82
N VAL A 65 10.86 14.20 24.09
CA VAL A 65 9.60 14.42 23.38
C VAL A 65 9.02 15.77 23.81
N THR A 66 9.28 16.80 23.02
CA THR A 66 8.75 18.16 23.20
C THR A 66 7.97 18.56 21.95
N GLN A 67 7.23 19.66 22.00
CA GLN A 67 6.50 20.18 20.83
C GLN A 67 7.45 20.41 19.62
N HIS A 68 8.73 20.65 19.86
CA HIS A 68 9.76 20.82 18.83
C HIS A 68 10.22 19.53 18.12
N CYS A 69 9.74 18.35 18.53
CA CYS A 69 9.99 17.08 17.83
C CYS A 69 9.07 16.86 16.62
N GLN A 70 8.08 17.74 16.44
CA GLN A 70 7.15 17.74 15.30
C GLN A 70 7.71 18.50 14.08
N GLU A 71 8.89 19.13 14.21
CA GLU A 71 9.58 19.81 13.11
C GLU A 71 10.52 18.84 12.38
N LEU A 72 10.52 18.91 11.05
CA LEU A 72 11.54 18.32 10.19
C LEU A 72 12.67 19.34 10.00
N THR A 73 13.89 18.97 10.40
CA THR A 73 15.07 19.84 10.24
C THR A 73 15.97 19.32 9.13
N LEU A 74 16.44 20.20 8.23
CA LEU A 74 17.18 19.86 7.02
C LEU A 74 18.46 20.70 6.95
N LEU A 75 19.63 20.07 6.85
CA LEU A 75 20.90 20.74 6.58
C LEU A 75 21.13 20.74 5.07
N ASP A 76 21.18 21.92 4.45
CA ASP A 76 21.61 22.04 3.06
C ASP A 76 23.13 21.85 2.98
N MET A 77 23.58 20.80 2.32
CA MET A 77 25.00 20.46 2.20
C MET A 77 25.78 21.39 1.27
N ARG A 78 25.09 22.22 0.49
CA ARG A 78 25.71 23.22 -0.40
C ARG A 78 26.07 24.49 0.36
N SER A 79 25.19 24.94 1.25
CA SER A 79 25.36 26.18 2.03
C SER A 79 25.78 25.94 3.49
N LEU A 80 25.66 24.70 3.98
CA LEU A 80 25.87 24.31 5.37
C LEU A 80 24.96 25.08 6.35
N VAL A 81 23.71 25.34 5.95
CA VAL A 81 22.70 26.05 6.77
C VAL A 81 21.51 25.14 7.07
N TRP A 82 21.04 25.16 8.32
CA TRP A 82 19.83 24.47 8.75
C TRP A 82 18.55 25.19 8.32
N LYS A 83 17.61 24.44 7.74
CA LYS A 83 16.22 24.82 7.41
C LYS A 83 15.25 24.01 8.28
N HIS A 84 14.12 24.62 8.68
CA HIS A 84 13.11 24.00 9.53
C HIS A 84 11.76 24.01 8.84
N VAL A 85 11.06 22.88 8.87
CA VAL A 85 9.73 22.70 8.28
C VAL A 85 8.79 22.14 9.33
N THR A 86 7.70 22.86 9.60
CA THR A 86 6.66 22.39 10.52
C THR A 86 5.70 21.45 9.79
N LEU A 87 5.51 20.26 10.35
CA LEU A 87 4.57 19.26 9.83
C LEU A 87 3.22 19.40 10.56
N SER A 88 2.13 19.63 9.83
CA SER A 88 0.82 20.00 10.37
C SER A 88 0.05 18.87 11.08
N SER A 89 0.50 17.62 11.04
CA SER A 89 -0.29 16.45 11.50
C SER A 89 0.46 15.50 12.46
N MET A 90 1.49 15.99 13.13
CA MET A 90 2.36 15.16 14.01
C MET A 90 1.80 14.90 15.43
N ASP A 91 0.54 15.21 15.71
CA ASP A 91 0.01 15.27 17.08
C ASP A 91 -0.07 13.92 17.81
N LYS A 92 0.20 12.81 17.13
CA LYS A 92 0.12 11.47 17.74
C LYS A 92 1.40 10.64 17.65
N ALA A 93 2.32 10.93 16.73
CA ALA A 93 3.51 10.10 16.49
C ALA A 93 4.76 10.67 17.19
N LEU A 94 5.53 9.79 17.85
CA LEU A 94 6.73 10.18 18.61
C LEU A 94 8.01 10.08 17.77
N PHE A 95 8.01 9.16 16.79
CA PHE A 95 9.14 8.77 15.97
C PHE A 95 10.45 8.50 16.74
N VAL A 96 10.32 8.02 17.98
CA VAL A 96 11.45 7.60 18.80
C VAL A 96 11.90 6.21 18.34
N ARG A 97 13.16 6.09 17.94
CA ARG A 97 13.76 4.83 17.40
C ARG A 97 13.04 4.33 16.15
N SER A 98 12.48 5.23 15.36
CA SER A 98 11.88 4.90 14.06
C SER A 98 12.96 4.75 12.99
N THR A 99 12.62 4.02 11.92
CA THR A 99 13.46 3.94 10.73
C THR A 99 12.96 4.92 9.69
N ALA A 100 13.87 5.70 9.11
CA ALA A 100 13.61 6.69 8.06
C ALA A 100 14.29 6.26 6.76
N ASN A 101 13.54 6.11 5.67
CA ASN A 101 14.09 5.80 4.36
C ASN A 101 13.48 6.72 3.30
N VAL A 102 14.31 7.24 2.41
CA VAL A 102 13.83 8.04 1.29
C VAL A 102 13.68 7.16 0.06
N VAL A 103 12.49 7.17 -0.55
CA VAL A 103 12.19 6.46 -1.79
C VAL A 103 11.71 7.51 -2.80
N ARG A 104 12.51 7.77 -3.84
CA ARG A 104 12.31 8.90 -4.77
C ARG A 104 12.27 10.23 -4.00
N ASP A 105 11.12 10.89 -3.96
CA ASP A 105 10.91 12.14 -3.24
C ASP A 105 10.11 11.93 -1.94
N ASP A 106 9.83 10.69 -1.55
CA ASP A 106 9.05 10.39 -0.35
C ASP A 106 9.93 9.91 0.81
N LEU A 107 9.86 10.58 1.96
CA LEU A 107 10.37 10.06 3.23
C LEU A 107 9.36 9.10 3.83
N ILE A 108 9.76 7.83 3.97
CA ILE A 108 8.99 6.77 4.57
C ILE A 108 9.52 6.49 5.98
N MET A 109 8.68 6.70 6.98
CA MET A 109 8.94 6.47 8.40
C MET A 109 8.18 5.23 8.86
N VAL A 110 8.89 4.22 9.37
CA VAL A 110 8.27 2.97 9.85
C VAL A 110 8.84 2.53 11.19
N GLY A 111 7.96 2.01 12.04
CA GLY A 111 8.30 1.45 13.34
C GLY A 111 8.66 2.52 14.37
N GLY A 112 9.37 2.09 15.40
CA GLY A 112 9.68 2.94 16.55
C GLY A 112 8.51 3.09 17.52
N GLY A 113 8.81 3.69 18.66
CA GLY A 113 7.90 3.79 19.80
C GLY A 113 8.64 3.91 21.12
N ALA A 114 7.87 4.17 22.16
CA ALA A 114 8.33 4.25 23.53
C ALA A 114 7.50 3.29 24.40
N ALA A 115 8.18 2.50 25.22
CA ALA A 115 7.55 1.73 26.28
C ALA A 115 7.80 2.50 27.58
N CYS A 116 6.73 2.96 28.22
CA CYS A 116 6.79 3.60 29.53
C CYS A 116 6.01 2.76 30.53
N TYR A 117 6.61 2.49 31.70
CA TYR A 117 5.99 1.68 32.74
C TYR A 117 4.64 2.26 33.24
N ALA A 118 4.49 3.59 33.17
CA ALA A 118 3.28 4.29 33.63
C ALA A 118 2.15 4.39 32.57
N PHE A 119 2.46 4.30 31.27
CA PHE A 119 1.52 4.58 30.18
C PHE A 119 1.44 3.47 29.11
N GLY A 120 2.16 2.37 29.32
CA GLY A 120 2.24 1.27 28.37
C GLY A 120 3.16 1.55 27.19
N THR A 121 3.03 0.73 26.15
CA THR A 121 3.83 0.84 24.93
C THR A 121 3.05 1.61 23.87
N LYS A 122 3.63 2.72 23.41
CA LYS A 122 3.11 3.52 22.29
C LYS A 122 4.02 3.33 21.07
N PHE A 123 3.46 2.80 20.00
CA PHE A 123 4.12 2.69 18.71
C PHE A 123 3.81 3.90 17.84
N SER A 124 4.76 4.29 17.00
CA SER A 124 4.50 5.31 15.97
C SER A 124 3.83 4.64 14.77
N GLU A 125 2.78 5.25 14.24
CA GLU A 125 2.16 4.79 13.00
C GLU A 125 3.12 5.02 11.82
N PRO A 126 3.11 4.15 10.80
CA PRO A 126 3.84 4.40 9.56
C PRO A 126 3.42 5.74 8.94
N MET A 127 4.39 6.50 8.44
CA MET A 127 4.15 7.81 7.83
C MET A 127 4.92 7.96 6.52
N LYS A 128 4.34 8.69 5.58
CA LYS A 128 4.94 9.12 4.32
C LYS A 128 4.93 10.64 4.27
N ILE A 129 6.06 11.27 3.94
CA ILE A 129 6.20 12.72 3.78
C ILE A 129 6.79 13.01 2.40
N ASN A 130 6.10 13.79 1.57
CA ASN A 130 6.62 14.23 0.29
C ASN A 130 7.67 15.34 0.51
N LEU A 131 8.91 15.09 0.08
CA LEU A 131 10.06 15.98 0.20
C LEU A 131 10.28 16.86 -1.05
N PHE A 132 9.57 16.61 -2.16
CA PHE A 132 9.71 17.37 -3.39
C PHE A 132 9.50 18.89 -3.21
N PRO A 133 8.51 19.37 -2.42
CA PRO A 133 8.34 20.80 -2.14
C PRO A 133 9.55 21.45 -1.46
N LEU A 134 10.47 20.66 -0.90
CA LEU A 134 11.66 21.17 -0.23
C LEU A 134 12.75 21.62 -1.22
N LEU A 135 12.65 21.20 -2.49
CA LEU A 135 13.60 21.57 -3.54
C LEU A 135 13.40 23.00 -4.05
N SER A 136 12.22 23.58 -3.83
CA SER A 136 11.88 24.96 -4.22
C SER A 136 12.16 26.00 -3.12
N LEU A 137 12.79 25.59 -2.02
CA LEU A 137 13.11 26.45 -0.86
C LEU A 137 14.37 27.32 -1.05
N ASP A 138 14.69 27.77 -2.27
CA ASP A 138 15.78 28.72 -2.50
C ASP A 138 15.29 30.18 -2.40
N ASP A 139 16.01 30.96 -1.58
CA ASP A 139 16.03 32.42 -1.36
C ASP A 139 14.71 33.22 -1.33
N HIS A 140 13.91 33.03 -0.27
CA HIS A 140 13.48 34.11 0.65
C HIS A 140 12.43 33.60 1.65
N ASP A 141 12.65 33.97 2.90
CA ASP A 141 11.72 33.95 4.04
C ASP A 141 11.51 32.64 4.82
N SER A 142 11.60 32.82 6.14
CA SER A 142 11.58 31.83 7.20
C SER A 142 10.15 31.57 7.69
N SER A 143 9.82 30.30 7.88
CA SER A 143 8.53 29.74 8.32
C SER A 143 7.44 29.63 7.24
N ARG A 144 7.46 28.53 6.49
CA ARG A 144 6.29 28.02 5.77
C ARG A 144 5.73 26.80 6.51
N LYS A 145 4.43 26.83 6.81
CA LYS A 145 3.67 25.64 7.23
C LYS A 145 3.42 24.79 5.98
N LEU A 146 3.70 23.48 6.06
CA LEU A 146 3.26 22.55 5.02
C LEU A 146 1.76 22.28 5.24
N GLY A 147 0.91 22.95 4.45
CA GLY A 147 -0.54 22.73 4.43
C GLY A 147 -0.93 21.48 3.62
N GLU A 148 -2.07 20.90 3.97
CA GLU A 148 -2.58 19.56 3.60
C GLU A 148 -2.91 19.30 2.11
N ASN A 149 -2.39 20.06 1.15
CA ASN A 149 -2.68 19.77 -0.26
C ASN A 149 -1.80 18.63 -0.79
N GLU A 150 -2.15 17.41 -0.36
CA GLU A 150 -2.08 16.10 -1.05
C GLU A 150 -2.29 14.94 -0.06
N VAL A 151 -3.11 15.15 0.98
CA VAL A 151 -3.85 14.06 1.61
C VAL A 151 -5.16 13.93 0.85
N ILE A 152 -5.37 12.79 0.22
CA ILE A 152 -6.60 12.45 -0.50
C ILE A 152 -7.79 12.59 0.46
N LYS A 153 -8.63 13.62 0.25
CA LYS A 153 -10.09 13.59 0.34
C LYS A 153 -10.71 14.65 -0.58
N GLU A 154 -11.44 14.15 -1.57
CA GLU A 154 -12.67 14.67 -2.18
C GLU A 154 -12.91 16.20 -2.20
N GLU A 155 -12.81 16.78 -3.39
CA GLU A 155 -13.41 18.08 -3.72
C GLU A 155 -14.94 17.93 -3.91
N GLU A 156 -15.72 18.68 -3.14
CA GLU A 156 -16.87 19.40 -3.68
C GLU A 156 -16.63 20.89 -3.46
N GLY A 157 -16.52 21.63 -4.56
CA GLY A 157 -16.33 23.08 -4.56
C GLY A 157 -17.65 23.83 -4.43
N MET A 158 -17.59 25.09 -4.01
CA MET A 158 -17.76 26.20 -4.95
C MET A 158 -17.59 27.60 -4.33
N MET A 159 -16.96 28.44 -5.15
CA MET A 159 -17.08 29.89 -5.34
C MET A 159 -16.74 30.86 -4.20
N GLU A 160 -15.72 31.70 -4.45
CA GLU A 160 -15.85 33.13 -4.24
C GLU A 160 -15.26 33.95 -5.40
N ASN A 161 -16.11 34.88 -5.85
CA ASN A 161 -15.87 36.18 -6.47
C ASN A 161 -14.43 36.72 -6.50
N GLY A 162 -14.08 37.36 -7.61
CA GLY A 162 -12.99 38.35 -7.59
C GLY A 162 -12.51 38.80 -8.97
N ASN A 163 -13.27 39.71 -9.59
CA ASN A 163 -12.84 40.77 -10.50
C ASN A 163 -11.32 40.90 -10.75
N VAL A 164 -10.89 40.92 -12.02
CA VAL A 164 -10.16 42.06 -12.62
C VAL A 164 -10.38 42.07 -14.14
N LEU A 165 -10.74 43.26 -14.63
CA LEU A 165 -10.88 43.69 -16.02
C LEU A 165 -9.74 43.24 -16.95
N LEU A 166 -10.08 42.97 -18.22
CA LEU A 166 -9.51 43.67 -19.39
C LEU A 166 -10.30 43.33 -20.69
N LEU A 167 -10.96 44.37 -21.21
CA LEU A 167 -11.27 44.69 -22.62
C LEU A 167 -12.15 43.73 -23.47
N ALA A 168 -13.37 44.21 -23.74
CA ALA A 168 -14.29 43.76 -24.77
C ALA A 168 -13.81 44.08 -26.20
N PRO A 169 -14.44 43.48 -27.24
CA PRO A 169 -15.62 44.14 -27.81
C PRO A 169 -16.82 43.21 -28.06
N HIS A 170 -17.96 43.90 -28.19
CA HIS A 170 -19.36 43.48 -28.20
C HIS A 170 -19.82 42.54 -29.32
N VAL A 171 -20.90 41.79 -29.04
CA VAL A 171 -22.25 41.79 -29.69
C VAL A 171 -22.94 40.48 -29.24
N GLY A 172 -23.99 40.51 -28.42
CA GLY A 172 -25.38 40.56 -28.89
C GLY A 172 -26.29 39.79 -27.92
N THR A 173 -27.45 40.37 -27.63
CA THR A 173 -28.44 40.08 -26.57
C THR A 173 -29.35 38.87 -26.84
N GLY A 174 -29.75 38.15 -25.78
CA GLY A 174 -30.96 37.30 -25.78
C GLY A 174 -31.08 36.32 -24.60
N SER A 175 -31.86 36.68 -23.57
CA SER A 175 -32.40 35.77 -22.54
C SER A 175 -33.67 35.05 -23.05
N PRO A 176 -34.05 33.87 -22.54
CA PRO A 176 -35.11 33.85 -21.51
C PRO A 176 -35.09 32.68 -20.46
N GLN A 177 -35.49 33.04 -19.23
CA GLN A 177 -36.44 32.41 -18.29
C GLN A 177 -36.27 30.95 -17.75
N HIS A 178 -36.31 30.87 -16.40
CA HIS A 178 -36.47 29.72 -15.50
C HIS A 178 -37.76 28.89 -15.73
N PRO A 179 -37.84 27.66 -15.16
CA PRO A 179 -38.60 27.50 -13.92
C PRO A 179 -37.96 26.59 -12.86
N GLU A 180 -38.20 26.95 -11.59
CA GLU A 180 -37.90 26.21 -10.35
C GLU A 180 -38.70 24.90 -10.23
N MET A 181 -38.14 23.88 -9.59
CA MET A 181 -38.88 22.68 -9.16
C MET A 181 -38.47 22.21 -7.76
N GLN A 182 -39.30 22.62 -6.79
CA GLN A 182 -39.85 21.87 -5.65
C GLN A 182 -38.99 20.80 -4.94
N SER A 183 -38.61 21.13 -3.70
CA SER A 183 -38.20 20.20 -2.65
C SER A 183 -39.36 19.28 -2.25
N LEU A 184 -39.20 17.97 -2.48
CA LEU A 184 -40.09 16.95 -1.97
C LEU A 184 -39.68 16.59 -0.53
N ASN A 185 -40.58 16.93 0.40
CA ASN A 185 -40.62 16.40 1.75
C ASN A 185 -40.74 14.87 1.70
N VAL A 186 -39.83 14.17 2.38
CA VAL A 186 -40.05 12.78 2.78
C VAL A 186 -40.15 12.73 4.29
N GLU A 187 -41.33 12.29 4.70
CA GLU A 187 -41.85 12.23 6.05
C GLU A 187 -40.99 11.36 6.97
N ASN A 188 -40.87 11.85 8.22
CA ASN A 188 -40.47 11.07 9.38
C ASN A 188 -41.36 9.83 9.52
N GLN A 189 -40.85 8.67 9.12
CA GLN A 189 -41.36 7.40 9.61
C GLN A 189 -40.37 6.82 10.62
N THR A 190 -40.78 6.98 11.87
CA THR A 190 -40.30 6.32 13.07
C THR A 190 -40.05 4.83 12.83
N GLY A 191 -38.77 4.45 12.74
CA GLY A 191 -38.28 3.08 12.86
C GLY A 191 -37.41 2.97 14.12
N GLN A 192 -37.99 2.35 15.16
CA GLN A 192 -37.37 1.82 16.39
C GLN A 192 -35.92 2.23 16.69
N ILE A 193 -35.79 3.15 17.65
CA ILE A 193 -34.58 3.35 18.46
C ILE A 193 -34.40 2.08 19.30
N ASP A 194 -33.42 1.25 18.96
CA ASP A 194 -33.10 0.03 19.72
C ASP A 194 -31.78 0.21 20.49
N ALA A 195 -31.86 -0.07 21.80
CA ALA A 195 -30.85 -0.04 22.87
C ALA A 195 -29.90 1.17 22.95
N SER A 196 -30.25 2.17 23.76
CA SER A 196 -29.30 3.20 24.22
C SER A 196 -28.12 2.55 24.95
N SER A 197 -26.93 2.58 24.35
CA SER A 197 -25.71 2.01 24.93
C SER A 197 -25.07 3.02 25.89
N TRP A 198 -24.98 2.67 27.16
CA TRP A 198 -24.49 3.55 28.23
C TRP A 198 -23.11 3.11 28.76
N VAL A 199 -22.39 4.07 29.32
CA VAL A 199 -21.18 3.88 30.12
C VAL A 199 -21.33 4.55 31.49
N VAL A 200 -20.58 4.07 32.48
CA VAL A 200 -20.39 4.74 33.77
C VAL A 200 -18.99 5.31 33.83
N LYS A 201 -18.87 6.61 34.05
CA LYS A 201 -17.61 7.33 34.24
C LYS A 201 -17.26 7.37 35.72
N LEU A 202 -16.04 6.96 36.06
CA LEU A 202 -15.48 6.97 37.42
C LEU A 202 -14.10 7.60 37.42
N GLU A 203 -13.73 8.29 38.49
CA GLU A 203 -12.35 8.76 38.67
C GLU A 203 -11.36 7.60 38.69
N LYS A 204 -10.16 7.80 38.12
CA LYS A 204 -9.11 6.77 38.00
C LYS A 204 -8.78 6.11 39.34
N LYS A 205 -8.79 6.87 40.43
CA LYS A 205 -8.49 6.38 41.79
C LYS A 205 -9.50 5.33 42.29
N HIS A 206 -10.73 5.37 41.78
CA HIS A 206 -11.83 4.47 42.14
C HIS A 206 -12.11 3.39 41.08
N ALA A 207 -11.47 3.48 39.91
CA ALA A 207 -11.75 2.65 38.74
C ALA A 207 -11.60 1.13 39.00
N LYS A 208 -10.62 0.70 39.81
CA LYS A 208 -10.41 -0.72 40.10
C LYS A 208 -11.58 -1.30 40.91
N LEU A 209 -11.92 -0.66 42.04
CA LEU A 209 -13.01 -1.13 42.89
C LEU A 209 -14.37 -1.01 42.18
N GLY A 210 -14.59 0.09 41.46
CA GLY A 210 -15.81 0.26 40.66
C GLY A 210 -15.97 -0.81 39.59
N LYS A 211 -14.89 -1.18 38.87
CA LYS A 211 -14.90 -2.30 37.93
C LYS A 211 -15.25 -3.63 38.61
N ASP A 212 -14.65 -3.90 39.76
CA ASP A 212 -14.87 -5.16 40.49
C ASP A 212 -16.33 -5.26 40.98
N ILE A 213 -16.90 -4.15 41.46
CA ILE A 213 -18.33 -4.04 41.82
C ILE A 213 -19.21 -4.29 40.58
N LEU A 214 -19.00 -3.54 39.48
CA LEU A 214 -19.79 -3.68 38.27
C LEU A 214 -19.73 -5.12 37.71
N LYS A 215 -18.55 -5.75 37.78
CA LYS A 215 -18.38 -7.14 37.35
C LYS A 215 -19.09 -8.13 38.28
N LYS A 216 -19.01 -7.96 39.61
CA LYS A 216 -19.64 -8.87 40.59
C LYS A 216 -21.15 -9.00 40.37
N PHE A 217 -21.83 -7.89 40.13
CA PHE A 217 -23.30 -7.86 40.03
C PHE A 217 -23.84 -8.04 38.60
N GLY A 218 -22.96 -8.31 37.62
CA GLY A 218 -23.33 -8.45 36.21
C GLY A 218 -23.79 -7.13 35.57
N TRP A 219 -23.26 -6.02 36.07
CA TRP A 219 -23.56 -4.66 35.62
C TRP A 219 -22.58 -4.15 34.57
N LEU A 220 -21.38 -4.74 34.50
CA LEU A 220 -20.40 -4.46 33.47
C LEU A 220 -20.72 -5.25 32.20
N ASP A 221 -20.81 -4.54 31.07
CA ASP A 221 -20.89 -5.16 29.74
C ASP A 221 -19.47 -5.59 29.32
N LEU A 222 -19.25 -6.91 29.29
CA LEU A 222 -17.94 -7.51 29.02
C LEU A 222 -17.61 -7.59 27.52
N GLU A 223 -18.58 -7.38 26.63
CA GLU A 223 -18.38 -7.41 25.18
C GLU A 223 -17.78 -6.08 24.68
N ARG A 224 -17.97 -5.00 25.44
CA ARG A 224 -17.43 -3.67 25.16
C ARG A 224 -16.18 -3.37 25.98
N LYS A 225 -15.22 -2.66 25.37
CA LYS A 225 -13.95 -2.31 26.03
C LYS A 225 -14.10 -1.10 26.93
N VAL A 226 -13.51 -1.18 28.13
CA VAL A 226 -13.30 -0.05 29.05
C VAL A 226 -12.25 0.90 28.46
N TYR A 227 -12.46 2.21 28.56
CA TYR A 227 -11.55 3.22 28.02
C TYR A 227 -11.39 4.41 28.95
N ALA A 228 -10.29 5.14 28.78
CA ALA A 228 -9.98 6.33 29.56
C ALA A 228 -10.47 7.59 28.84
N GLN A 229 -10.88 8.60 29.60
CA GLN A 229 -11.27 9.92 29.12
C GLN A 229 -10.48 11.01 29.86
N GLU A 230 -10.42 12.23 29.29
CA GLU A 230 -9.78 13.42 29.89
C GLU A 230 -8.36 13.13 30.40
N ASP A 231 -7.45 12.77 29.49
CA ASP A 231 -6.03 12.44 29.77
C ASP A 231 -5.83 11.35 30.84
N GLY A 232 -6.85 10.51 31.06
CA GLY A 232 -6.80 9.39 31.99
C GLY A 232 -7.19 9.73 33.42
N LEU A 233 -7.77 10.91 33.67
CA LEU A 233 -8.36 11.26 34.97
C LEU A 233 -9.61 10.41 35.28
N PHE A 234 -10.34 9.99 34.24
CA PHE A 234 -11.54 9.18 34.38
C PHE A 234 -11.49 7.93 33.51
N ILE A 235 -12.18 6.89 33.97
CA ILE A 235 -12.35 5.61 33.27
C ILE A 235 -13.85 5.38 33.04
N SER A 236 -14.19 5.08 31.78
CA SER A 236 -15.55 4.79 31.34
C SER A 236 -15.75 3.29 31.20
N PHE A 237 -16.74 2.78 31.94
CA PHE A 237 -17.11 1.38 32.00
C PHE A 237 -18.40 1.14 31.22
N PRO A 238 -18.40 0.35 30.15
CA PRO A 238 -19.63 -0.07 29.48
C PRO A 238 -20.53 -0.84 30.45
N VAL A 239 -21.80 -0.44 30.54
CA VAL A 239 -22.75 -1.03 31.48
C VAL A 239 -23.94 -1.68 30.77
N THR A 240 -24.50 -2.70 31.41
CA THR A 240 -25.65 -3.46 30.92
C THR A 240 -26.96 -2.70 31.18
N GLU A 241 -28.03 -3.03 30.46
CA GLU A 241 -29.37 -2.46 30.69
C GLU A 241 -29.85 -2.67 32.13
N LYS A 242 -29.49 -3.81 32.73
CA LYS A 242 -29.79 -4.13 34.13
C LYS A 242 -29.23 -3.09 35.10
N PHE A 243 -28.03 -2.56 34.82
CA PHE A 243 -27.45 -1.47 35.61
C PHE A 243 -28.16 -0.14 35.33
N CYS A 244 -28.43 0.16 34.05
CA CYS A 244 -29.10 1.40 33.66
C CYS A 244 -30.49 1.56 34.28
N ALA A 245 -31.21 0.45 34.48
CA ALA A 245 -32.54 0.42 35.09
C ALA A 245 -32.51 0.74 36.60
N ILE A 246 -31.41 0.44 37.30
CA ILE A 246 -31.29 0.61 38.76
C ILE A 246 -30.45 1.83 39.16
N PHE A 247 -29.69 2.40 38.23
CA PHE A 247 -28.85 3.58 38.45
C PHE A 247 -29.52 4.83 37.86
N SER A 248 -30.35 5.49 38.68
CA SER A 248 -31.03 6.75 38.40
C SER A 248 -30.31 7.91 39.09
N GLU A 249 -30.09 9.03 38.38
CA GLU A 249 -29.40 10.22 38.92
C GLU A 249 -30.32 11.10 39.82
N ASP A 250 -31.64 10.88 39.81
CA ASP A 250 -32.64 11.78 40.42
C ASP A 250 -33.06 11.49 41.87
N ARG A 251 -32.11 11.30 42.82
CA ARG A 251 -32.45 11.45 44.26
C ARG A 251 -31.36 12.17 45.04
N PHE A 252 -31.32 13.49 44.88
CA PHE A 252 -30.84 14.41 45.92
C PHE A 252 -32.07 15.08 46.54
N GLU A 253 -32.74 14.40 47.47
CA GLU A 253 -33.65 15.08 48.40
C GLU A 253 -32.88 15.45 49.66
N VAL A 254 -32.84 16.76 49.91
CA VAL A 254 -32.34 17.39 51.12
C VAL A 254 -33.19 16.91 52.30
N LEU A 255 -32.61 16.12 53.20
CA LEU A 255 -33.12 15.95 54.56
C LEU A 255 -32.06 16.45 55.54
N SER A 256 -32.39 17.59 56.13
CA SER A 256 -31.71 18.23 57.24
C SER A 256 -31.72 17.38 58.51
N ASP A 257 -30.66 17.55 59.30
CA ASP A 257 -30.47 17.17 60.70
C ASP A 257 -30.42 15.67 61.04
N HIS A 258 -29.21 15.11 61.09
CA HIS A 258 -28.66 14.48 62.29
C HIS A 258 -27.11 14.38 62.21
N HIS A 259 -26.46 14.52 63.37
CA HIS A 259 -25.01 14.59 63.61
C HIS A 259 -24.14 13.50 62.91
N PRO A 260 -22.84 13.78 62.68
CA PRO A 260 -21.99 12.96 61.81
C PRO A 260 -21.64 11.62 62.45
N SER A 261 -22.30 10.55 62.00
CA SER A 261 -21.92 9.18 62.34
C SER A 261 -20.86 8.66 61.36
N LYS A 262 -19.60 9.02 61.62
CA LYS A 262 -18.33 8.45 61.09
C LYS A 262 -18.16 8.33 59.56
N PRO A 263 -17.00 8.69 58.99
CA PRO A 263 -16.69 8.34 57.60
C PRO A 263 -16.65 6.81 57.47
N PHE A 264 -17.44 6.27 56.54
CA PHE A 264 -17.47 4.84 56.28
C PHE A 264 -16.15 4.42 55.64
N ARG A 265 -15.20 3.94 56.46
CA ARG A 265 -13.93 3.38 55.96
C ARG A 265 -14.22 2.06 55.24
N ALA A 266 -14.36 2.11 53.92
CA ALA A 266 -14.48 0.96 53.04
C ALA A 266 -13.16 0.15 52.91
N GLU A 267 -12.38 0.00 53.99
CA GLU A 267 -11.11 -0.74 53.99
C GLU A 267 -11.24 -2.18 54.51
N SER A 268 -12.44 -2.69 54.82
CA SER A 268 -12.59 -4.08 55.27
C SER A 268 -13.86 -4.83 54.81
N LEU A 269 -14.58 -4.35 53.80
CA LEU A 269 -15.66 -5.16 53.21
C LEU A 269 -15.05 -6.14 52.19
N LEU A 270 -15.04 -7.43 52.54
CA LEU A 270 -14.81 -8.48 51.57
C LEU A 270 -15.89 -8.35 50.49
N LEU A 271 -15.47 -8.18 49.24
CA LEU A 271 -16.36 -8.03 48.08
C LEU A 271 -17.43 -9.12 48.02
N ASN A 272 -17.24 -10.28 48.66
CA ASN A 272 -18.19 -11.40 48.69
C ASN A 272 -19.49 -11.12 49.47
N ASP A 273 -19.44 -10.37 50.58
CA ASP A 273 -20.61 -10.17 51.48
C ASP A 273 -21.44 -8.90 51.17
N MET A 274 -21.07 -8.17 50.12
CA MET A 274 -21.73 -6.92 49.71
C MET A 274 -23.07 -7.17 49.00
N SER A 275 -24.12 -6.47 49.43
CA SER A 275 -25.44 -6.42 48.76
C SER A 275 -25.45 -5.42 47.58
N SER A 276 -26.43 -5.54 46.67
CA SER A 276 -26.54 -4.67 45.50
C SER A 276 -26.85 -3.21 45.86
N SER A 277 -27.57 -2.93 46.95
CA SER A 277 -27.85 -1.56 47.40
C SER A 277 -26.58 -0.85 47.87
N VAL A 278 -25.79 -1.51 48.74
CA VAL A 278 -24.52 -0.99 49.26
C VAL A 278 -23.52 -0.76 48.11
N ALA A 279 -23.51 -1.62 47.11
CA ALA A 279 -22.68 -1.47 45.92
C ALA A 279 -23.04 -0.22 45.08
N LEU A 280 -24.33 0.11 44.96
CA LEU A 280 -24.77 1.32 44.25
C LEU A 280 -24.40 2.59 45.03
N ASP A 281 -24.53 2.57 46.36
CA ASP A 281 -24.18 3.70 47.21
C ASP A 281 -22.67 4.00 47.15
N ILE A 282 -21.82 2.96 47.15
CA ILE A 282 -20.37 3.12 46.96
C ILE A 282 -20.04 3.71 45.58
N LEU A 283 -20.71 3.25 44.51
CA LEU A 283 -20.49 3.81 43.17
C LEU A 283 -20.87 5.31 43.11
N LYS A 284 -21.97 5.70 43.76
CA LYS A 284 -22.41 7.10 43.86
C LYS A 284 -21.44 7.95 44.68
N GLU A 285 -20.97 7.44 45.82
CA GLU A 285 -19.97 8.12 46.67
C GLU A 285 -18.64 8.33 45.91
N TYR A 286 -18.30 7.42 45.00
CA TYR A 286 -17.13 7.52 44.13
C TYR A 286 -17.34 8.39 42.88
N GLY A 287 -18.49 9.07 42.79
CA GLY A 287 -18.80 10.00 41.70
C GLY A 287 -19.12 9.31 40.37
N ALA A 288 -19.67 8.09 40.39
CA ALA A 288 -20.14 7.42 39.18
C ALA A 288 -21.20 8.26 38.46
N THR A 289 -20.92 8.65 37.21
CA THR A 289 -21.86 9.38 36.35
C THR A 289 -22.22 8.53 35.14
N LYS A 290 -23.50 8.50 34.76
CA LYS A 290 -23.99 7.67 33.66
C LYS A 290 -24.04 8.50 32.38
N LEU A 291 -23.33 8.08 31.33
CA LEU A 291 -23.18 8.84 30.08
C LEU A 291 -23.49 7.96 28.85
N PRO A 292 -23.97 8.54 27.73
CA PRO A 292 -24.08 7.83 26.46
C PRO A 292 -22.71 7.36 25.94
N ASP A 293 -22.64 6.17 25.33
CA ASP A 293 -21.38 5.62 24.80
C ASP A 293 -21.07 6.18 23.39
N GLU A 294 -20.37 7.32 23.34
CA GLU A 294 -20.03 8.01 22.08
C GLU A 294 -19.12 7.20 21.13
N LEU A 295 -18.34 6.23 21.63
CA LEU A 295 -17.45 5.41 20.80
C LEU A 295 -18.19 4.35 19.96
N VAL A 296 -19.38 3.93 20.38
CA VAL A 296 -20.21 2.99 19.62
C VAL A 296 -20.85 3.70 18.42
N GLN A 297 -21.22 4.98 18.55
CA GLN A 297 -21.77 5.76 17.43
C GLN A 297 -20.78 5.96 16.27
N LYS A 298 -19.46 5.97 16.55
CA LYS A 298 -18.40 6.07 15.53
C LYS A 298 -18.08 4.74 14.81
N ARG A 299 -18.61 3.60 15.25
CA ARG A 299 -18.39 2.28 14.63
C ARG A 299 -19.63 1.78 13.91
N LYS A 300 -20.07 2.46 12.84
CA LYS A 300 -20.92 1.78 11.83
C LYS A 300 -20.10 0.65 11.20
N ALA A 301 -20.67 -0.56 11.14
CA ALA A 301 -20.00 -1.76 10.65
C ALA A 301 -19.38 -1.54 9.26
N CYS A 302 -18.08 -1.83 9.11
CA CYS A 302 -17.37 -1.70 7.84
C CYS A 302 -17.99 -2.66 6.81
N LYS A 303 -18.70 -2.14 5.81
CA LYS A 303 -19.27 -2.95 4.72
C LYS A 303 -18.14 -3.39 3.78
N SER A 304 -18.20 -4.63 3.29
CA SER A 304 -17.27 -5.09 2.25
C SER A 304 -17.51 -4.31 0.93
N PRO A 305 -16.48 -4.10 0.08
CA PRO A 305 -16.65 -3.46 -1.23
C PRO A 305 -17.75 -4.09 -2.08
N LEU A 306 -17.89 -5.42 -2.06
CA LEU A 306 -18.95 -6.13 -2.76
C LEU A 306 -20.34 -5.69 -2.27
N LYS A 307 -20.54 -5.60 -0.96
CA LYS A 307 -21.81 -5.15 -0.37
C LYS A 307 -22.12 -3.69 -0.71
N ILE A 308 -21.11 -2.81 -0.65
CA ILE A 308 -21.25 -1.40 -1.05
C ILE A 308 -21.70 -1.31 -2.52
N MET A 309 -20.99 -2.03 -3.40
CA MET A 309 -21.30 -2.11 -4.83
C MET A 309 -22.70 -2.64 -5.09
N THR A 310 -23.09 -3.75 -4.45
CA THR A 310 -24.43 -4.33 -4.64
C THR A 310 -25.54 -3.37 -4.21
N GLU A 311 -25.39 -2.71 -3.05
CA GLU A 311 -26.39 -1.75 -2.57
C GLU A 311 -26.48 -0.52 -3.48
N ALA A 312 -25.35 0.02 -3.92
CA ALA A 312 -25.30 1.19 -4.80
C ALA A 312 -25.88 0.89 -6.20
N VAL A 313 -25.49 -0.25 -6.80
CA VAL A 313 -26.02 -0.67 -8.11
C VAL A 313 -27.50 -1.03 -8.02
N ALA A 314 -27.96 -1.64 -6.93
CA ALA A 314 -29.39 -1.90 -6.72
C ALA A 314 -30.21 -0.60 -6.62
N SER A 315 -29.64 0.46 -6.03
CA SER A 315 -30.26 1.78 -6.03
C SER A 315 -30.39 2.33 -7.46
N LEU A 316 -29.31 2.29 -8.25
CA LEU A 316 -29.29 2.76 -9.63
C LEU A 316 -30.30 1.99 -10.52
N ILE A 317 -30.31 0.66 -10.45
CA ILE A 317 -31.23 -0.20 -11.21
C ILE A 317 -32.68 0.17 -10.93
N ARG A 318 -33.06 0.35 -9.65
CA ARG A 318 -34.42 0.73 -9.27
C ARG A 318 -34.78 2.13 -9.77
N GLN A 319 -33.86 3.10 -9.69
CA GLN A 319 -34.06 4.45 -10.22
C GLN A 319 -34.29 4.44 -11.74
N LYS A 320 -33.62 3.54 -12.47
CA LYS A 320 -33.75 3.38 -13.93
C LYS A 320 -34.89 2.44 -14.34
N GLY A 321 -35.66 1.88 -13.41
CA GLY A 321 -36.75 0.95 -13.69
C GLY A 321 -36.29 -0.39 -14.29
N LEU A 322 -35.06 -0.81 -14.00
CA LEU A 322 -34.46 -2.04 -14.50
C LEU A 322 -34.74 -3.23 -13.55
N SER A 323 -34.55 -4.46 -14.05
CA SER A 323 -34.82 -5.67 -13.26
C SER A 323 -33.70 -5.96 -12.26
N ASP A 324 -34.07 -6.29 -11.01
CA ASP A 324 -33.14 -6.75 -9.97
C ASP A 324 -32.35 -8.02 -10.35
N LYS A 325 -32.82 -8.81 -11.33
CA LYS A 325 -32.08 -9.97 -11.86
C LYS A 325 -30.70 -9.59 -12.41
N LEU A 326 -30.51 -8.34 -12.82
CA LEU A 326 -29.22 -7.84 -13.28
C LEU A 326 -28.14 -7.92 -12.19
N LEU A 327 -28.51 -7.85 -10.91
CA LEU A 327 -27.58 -7.96 -9.78
C LEU A 327 -26.82 -9.30 -9.75
N GLU A 328 -27.36 -10.36 -10.36
CA GLU A 328 -26.68 -11.65 -10.50
C GLU A 328 -25.43 -11.57 -11.41
N GLN A 329 -25.31 -10.53 -12.23
CA GLN A 329 -24.17 -10.31 -13.14
C GLN A 329 -23.05 -9.47 -12.50
N LEU A 330 -23.21 -9.06 -11.24
CA LEU A 330 -22.18 -8.32 -10.53
C LEU A 330 -20.91 -9.18 -10.33
N PRO A 331 -19.71 -8.58 -10.46
CA PRO A 331 -18.48 -9.29 -10.16
C PRO A 331 -18.40 -9.67 -8.68
N ASN A 332 -18.08 -10.93 -8.42
CA ASN A 332 -17.72 -11.41 -7.07
C ASN A 332 -16.21 -11.39 -6.81
N ARG A 333 -15.41 -11.10 -7.84
CA ARG A 333 -13.96 -10.99 -7.80
C ARG A 333 -13.49 -9.97 -8.83
N TRP A 334 -12.35 -9.36 -8.57
CA TRP A 334 -11.66 -8.43 -9.47
C TRP A 334 -10.17 -8.50 -9.20
N GLU A 335 -9.38 -8.09 -10.19
CA GLU A 335 -7.94 -7.97 -10.09
C GLU A 335 -7.57 -6.49 -9.93
N ARG A 336 -6.36 -6.21 -9.42
CA ARG A 336 -5.82 -4.85 -9.40
C ARG A 336 -4.46 -4.88 -10.07
N ILE A 337 -4.26 -4.08 -11.10
CA ILE A 337 -2.99 -3.95 -11.83
C ILE A 337 -2.53 -2.51 -11.68
N GLY A 338 -1.53 -2.31 -10.82
CA GLY A 338 -1.14 -0.97 -10.39
C GLY A 338 -2.31 -0.27 -9.67
N ASP A 339 -2.73 0.86 -10.21
CA ASP A 339 -3.85 1.68 -9.75
C ASP A 339 -5.18 1.37 -10.47
N ILE A 340 -5.19 0.51 -11.49
CA ILE A 340 -6.42 0.09 -12.19
C ILE A 340 -7.03 -1.14 -11.51
N VAL A 341 -8.33 -1.09 -11.22
CA VAL A 341 -9.12 -2.28 -10.90
C VAL A 341 -9.67 -2.88 -12.18
N VAL A 342 -9.45 -4.18 -12.37
CA VAL A 342 -9.80 -4.93 -13.58
C VAL A 342 -10.90 -5.94 -13.25
N LEU A 343 -12.08 -5.71 -13.83
CA LEU A 343 -13.25 -6.56 -13.73
C LEU A 343 -13.13 -7.77 -14.66
N PRO A 344 -13.64 -8.95 -14.27
CA PRO A 344 -13.71 -10.11 -15.15
C PRO A 344 -14.48 -9.82 -16.44
N ILE A 345 -14.10 -10.48 -17.54
CA ILE A 345 -14.83 -10.39 -18.83
C ILE A 345 -16.29 -10.87 -18.72
N SER A 346 -16.61 -11.63 -17.67
CA SER A 346 -17.96 -12.11 -17.39
C SER A 346 -18.88 -11.08 -16.73
N SER A 347 -18.34 -9.93 -16.33
CA SER A 347 -19.10 -8.90 -15.61
C SER A 347 -19.88 -8.01 -16.58
N PHE A 348 -21.11 -7.66 -16.19
CA PHE A 348 -21.97 -6.72 -16.92
C PHE A 348 -22.16 -7.12 -18.40
N ARG A 349 -22.59 -8.37 -18.63
CA ARG A 349 -22.72 -8.95 -19.99
C ARG A 349 -23.96 -8.46 -20.74
N ASP A 350 -25.03 -8.13 -20.02
CA ASP A 350 -26.25 -7.64 -20.64
C ASP A 350 -26.00 -6.28 -21.31
N PRO A 351 -26.35 -6.09 -22.60
CA PRO A 351 -26.19 -4.82 -23.29
C PRO A 351 -26.86 -3.64 -22.59
N ILE A 352 -27.87 -3.88 -21.74
CA ILE A 352 -28.54 -2.84 -20.96
C ILE A 352 -27.60 -2.10 -20.02
N TRP A 353 -26.50 -2.71 -19.59
CA TRP A 353 -25.49 -2.04 -18.78
C TRP A 353 -24.80 -0.90 -19.54
N ASN A 354 -24.68 -1.02 -20.87
CA ASN A 354 -24.10 0.02 -21.70
C ASN A 354 -24.98 1.27 -21.75
N SER A 355 -26.31 1.14 -21.62
CA SER A 355 -27.22 2.30 -21.65
C SER A 355 -27.19 3.12 -20.35
N ILE A 356 -26.67 2.55 -19.26
CA ILE A 356 -26.50 3.23 -17.96
C ILE A 356 -25.02 3.36 -17.56
N GLY A 357 -24.09 3.11 -18.50
CA GLY A 357 -22.65 3.02 -18.23
C GLY A 357 -22.06 4.30 -17.63
N GLU A 358 -22.47 5.47 -18.12
CA GLU A 358 -21.97 6.77 -17.64
C GLU A 358 -22.21 7.00 -16.14
N GLU A 359 -23.33 6.52 -15.60
CA GLU A 359 -23.67 6.60 -14.18
C GLU A 359 -23.16 5.37 -13.40
N LEU A 360 -23.17 4.20 -14.04
CA LEU A 360 -22.78 2.93 -13.42
C LEU A 360 -21.30 2.90 -13.07
N TRP A 361 -20.42 3.23 -14.02
CA TRP A 361 -18.99 2.99 -13.83
C TRP A 361 -18.35 3.81 -12.70
N PRO A 362 -18.70 5.10 -12.50
CA PRO A 362 -18.28 5.85 -11.33
C PRO A 362 -18.72 5.20 -10.02
N ILE A 363 -19.96 4.71 -9.94
CA ILE A 363 -20.48 4.00 -8.75
C ILE A 363 -19.67 2.74 -8.45
N ILE A 364 -19.32 1.96 -9.48
CA ILE A 364 -18.47 0.77 -9.31
C ILE A 364 -17.07 1.19 -8.84
N ALA A 365 -16.48 2.22 -9.43
CA ALA A 365 -15.16 2.71 -9.09
C ALA A 365 -15.09 3.18 -7.62
N GLU A 366 -16.06 3.97 -7.19
CA GLU A 366 -16.21 4.43 -5.80
C GLU A 366 -16.39 3.24 -4.84
N SER A 367 -17.27 2.30 -5.18
CA SER A 367 -17.52 1.11 -4.36
C SER A 367 -16.29 0.22 -4.17
N LEU A 368 -15.40 0.21 -5.16
CA LEU A 368 -14.14 -0.55 -5.15
C LEU A 368 -12.94 0.29 -4.67
N ASN A 369 -13.18 1.54 -4.26
CA ASN A 369 -12.19 2.52 -3.83
C ASN A 369 -11.04 2.63 -4.86
N THR A 370 -11.39 2.97 -6.09
CA THR A 370 -10.47 3.18 -7.21
C THR A 370 -10.92 4.37 -8.06
N CYS A 371 -9.96 5.07 -8.67
CA CYS A 371 -10.26 6.13 -9.65
C CYS A 371 -10.21 5.62 -11.09
N ARG A 372 -9.67 4.41 -11.30
CA ARG A 372 -9.52 3.80 -12.63
C ARG A 372 -10.10 2.39 -12.62
N LEU A 373 -10.94 2.12 -13.61
CA LEU A 373 -11.69 0.88 -13.75
C LEU A 373 -11.57 0.38 -15.18
N ALA A 374 -11.30 -0.91 -15.32
CA ALA A 374 -11.23 -1.57 -16.60
C ALA A 374 -11.96 -2.91 -16.57
N ARG A 375 -12.25 -3.48 -17.73
CA ARG A 375 -12.80 -4.83 -17.89
C ARG A 375 -11.89 -5.67 -18.76
N GLN A 376 -11.65 -6.92 -18.35
CA GLN A 376 -10.86 -7.88 -19.12
C GLN A 376 -11.47 -8.08 -20.49
N GLY A 377 -10.63 -8.02 -21.52
CA GLY A 377 -10.96 -8.47 -22.87
C GLY A 377 -10.34 -9.83 -23.19
N ARG A 378 -10.74 -10.44 -24.31
CA ARG A 378 -10.09 -11.65 -24.82
C ARG A 378 -8.77 -11.28 -25.47
N VAL A 379 -7.67 -11.84 -24.99
CA VAL A 379 -6.35 -11.71 -25.63
C VAL A 379 -6.46 -12.00 -27.13
N ALA A 380 -5.96 -11.08 -27.96
CA ALA A 380 -6.04 -11.22 -29.40
C ALA A 380 -5.29 -12.48 -29.85
N ALA A 381 -5.90 -13.24 -30.77
CA ALA A 381 -5.27 -14.43 -31.36
C ALA A 381 -4.32 -14.06 -32.52
N ASN A 382 -3.53 -13.00 -32.33
CA ASN A 382 -2.47 -12.58 -33.24
C ASN A 382 -1.10 -13.04 -32.71
N GLY A 383 -0.04 -12.86 -33.50
CA GLY A 383 1.32 -13.27 -33.09
C GLY A 383 1.80 -12.59 -31.80
N THR A 384 1.42 -11.34 -31.58
CA THR A 384 1.84 -10.53 -30.42
C THR A 384 0.99 -10.74 -29.16
N ARG A 385 -0.17 -11.40 -29.29
CA ARG A 385 -1.12 -11.67 -28.20
C ARG A 385 -1.52 -10.41 -27.45
N ASP A 386 -1.93 -9.39 -28.21
CA ASP A 386 -2.23 -8.07 -27.64
C ASP A 386 -3.37 -8.13 -26.64
N SER A 387 -3.29 -7.25 -25.64
CA SER A 387 -4.39 -7.04 -24.70
C SER A 387 -5.58 -6.40 -25.41
N THR A 388 -6.78 -6.71 -24.94
CA THR A 388 -8.03 -6.05 -25.37
C THR A 388 -8.79 -5.52 -24.16
N LEU A 389 -8.06 -5.22 -23.08
CA LEU A 389 -8.59 -4.60 -21.87
C LEU A 389 -9.33 -3.31 -22.23
N GLU A 390 -10.54 -3.17 -21.73
CA GLU A 390 -11.41 -2.02 -21.97
C GLU A 390 -11.37 -1.08 -20.76
N ILE A 391 -11.02 0.20 -20.96
CA ILE A 391 -11.11 1.21 -19.90
C ILE A 391 -12.56 1.65 -19.77
N LEU A 392 -13.12 1.50 -18.57
CA LEU A 392 -14.48 1.90 -18.21
C LEU A 392 -14.48 3.27 -17.49
N VAL A 393 -13.47 3.51 -16.65
CA VAL A 393 -13.22 4.79 -15.96
C VAL A 393 -11.73 5.08 -15.97
N GLY A 394 -11.34 6.30 -16.32
CA GLY A 394 -9.95 6.74 -16.39
C GLY A 394 -9.56 7.20 -17.79
N ASP A 395 -8.32 7.66 -17.90
CA ASP A 395 -7.77 8.38 -19.05
C ASP A 395 -7.05 7.46 -20.06
N ASN A 396 -6.29 6.48 -19.59
CA ASN A 396 -5.51 5.58 -20.44
C ASN A 396 -5.27 4.21 -19.76
N GLY A 397 -4.55 3.32 -20.46
CA GLY A 397 -4.19 1.98 -19.97
C GLY A 397 -2.84 1.86 -19.27
N TRP A 398 -2.06 2.95 -19.16
CA TRP A 398 -0.73 2.93 -18.60
C TRP A 398 -0.76 2.73 -17.08
N VAL A 399 -0.03 1.72 -16.59
CA VAL A 399 0.01 1.34 -15.18
C VAL A 399 1.41 1.04 -14.72
N ASP A 400 1.67 1.35 -13.45
CA ASP A 400 2.87 0.98 -12.73
C ASP A 400 2.55 -0.16 -11.75
N HIS A 401 3.08 -1.35 -12.02
CA HIS A 401 2.90 -2.53 -11.18
C HIS A 401 4.22 -2.95 -10.55
N ARG A 402 4.23 -3.13 -9.22
CA ARG A 402 5.43 -3.56 -8.50
C ARG A 402 5.30 -5.00 -8.01
N GLU A 403 6.25 -5.84 -8.40
CA GLU A 403 6.32 -7.25 -8.01
C GLU A 403 7.75 -7.61 -7.66
N ASN A 404 7.97 -8.27 -6.51
CA ASN A 404 9.29 -8.73 -6.07
C ASN A 404 10.40 -7.64 -6.08
N GLY A 405 10.02 -6.38 -5.85
CA GLY A 405 10.94 -5.24 -5.86
C GLY A 405 11.27 -4.70 -7.26
N ILE A 406 10.68 -5.25 -8.31
CA ILE A 406 10.81 -4.81 -9.70
C ILE A 406 9.57 -3.99 -10.07
N LEU A 407 9.78 -2.88 -10.77
CA LEU A 407 8.72 -2.05 -11.32
C LEU A 407 8.45 -2.44 -12.78
N TYR A 408 7.19 -2.72 -13.11
CA TYR A 408 6.68 -2.99 -14.43
C TYR A 408 5.69 -1.89 -14.82
N SER A 409 6.15 -0.98 -15.67
CA SER A 409 5.40 0.10 -16.29
C SER A 409 5.00 -0.32 -17.72
N PHE A 410 3.70 -0.39 -18.01
CA PHE A 410 3.21 -0.81 -19.33
C PHE A 410 1.79 -0.33 -19.58
N ASP A 411 1.38 -0.28 -20.85
CA ASP A 411 -0.01 -0.08 -21.23
C ASP A 411 -0.78 -1.41 -21.15
N ALA A 412 -1.64 -1.56 -20.13
CA ALA A 412 -2.46 -2.75 -19.91
C ALA A 412 -3.54 -2.96 -20.99
N THR A 413 -3.82 -1.95 -21.83
CA THR A 413 -4.72 -2.08 -23.00
C THR A 413 -4.00 -2.60 -24.24
N LYS A 414 -2.66 -2.62 -24.24
CA LYS A 414 -1.84 -3.08 -25.38
C LYS A 414 -1.04 -4.34 -25.05
N CYS A 415 -0.47 -4.39 -23.86
CA CYS A 415 0.37 -5.50 -23.40
C CYS A 415 -0.40 -6.41 -22.47
N MET A 416 -0.27 -7.72 -22.66
CA MET A 416 -0.73 -8.69 -21.67
C MET A 416 0.06 -8.53 -20.37
N PHE A 417 -0.57 -8.83 -19.23
CA PHE A 417 0.07 -9.04 -17.92
C PHE A 417 -0.45 -10.33 -17.27
N SER A 418 0.44 -11.25 -16.86
CA SER A 418 0.04 -12.48 -16.18
C SER A 418 0.56 -12.56 -14.74
N TRP A 419 -0.37 -12.52 -13.78
CA TRP A 419 -0.11 -12.68 -12.35
C TRP A 419 0.41 -14.05 -11.95
N GLY A 420 0.01 -15.11 -12.66
CA GLY A 420 0.23 -16.48 -12.18
C GLY A 420 1.67 -17.00 -12.27
N ASN A 421 2.63 -16.19 -12.74
CA ASN A 421 4.03 -16.61 -12.87
C ASN A 421 4.91 -16.12 -11.70
N LEU A 422 4.31 -15.63 -10.62
CA LEU A 422 5.02 -15.05 -9.48
C LEU A 422 6.07 -16.01 -8.89
N SER A 423 5.71 -17.26 -8.66
CA SER A 423 6.63 -18.29 -8.13
C SER A 423 7.84 -18.51 -9.04
N GLU A 424 7.60 -18.58 -10.35
CA GLU A 424 8.66 -18.76 -11.34
C GLU A 424 9.58 -17.54 -11.41
N LYS A 425 9.03 -16.33 -11.40
CA LYS A 425 9.85 -15.11 -11.36
C LYS A 425 10.73 -15.06 -10.11
N ILE A 426 10.23 -15.52 -8.95
CA ILE A 426 11.03 -15.63 -7.71
C ILE A 426 12.13 -16.68 -7.87
N ARG A 427 11.83 -17.84 -8.48
CA ARG A 427 12.81 -18.91 -8.73
C ARG A 427 13.93 -18.47 -9.67
N MET A 428 13.58 -17.76 -10.74
CA MET A 428 14.57 -17.19 -11.67
C MET A 428 15.40 -16.10 -10.99
N ALA A 429 14.77 -15.27 -10.14
CA ALA A 429 15.42 -14.23 -9.34
C ALA A 429 16.39 -14.78 -8.28
N SER A 430 16.25 -16.02 -7.83
CA SER A 430 17.09 -16.61 -6.77
C SER A 430 18.36 -17.29 -7.29
N SER A 431 18.50 -17.46 -8.61
CA SER A 431 19.71 -18.01 -9.21
C SER A 431 20.84 -16.98 -9.19
N ASP A 432 22.07 -17.38 -8.89
CA ASP A 432 23.23 -16.48 -9.10
C ASP A 432 23.60 -16.46 -10.58
N CYS A 433 23.50 -15.28 -11.20
CA CYS A 433 23.81 -15.05 -12.60
C CYS A 433 24.86 -13.95 -12.78
N THR A 434 25.63 -13.59 -11.74
CA THR A 434 26.54 -12.43 -11.74
C THR A 434 27.46 -12.34 -12.97
N ASP A 435 27.95 -13.48 -13.47
CA ASP A 435 28.83 -13.55 -14.65
C ASP A 435 28.15 -14.04 -15.93
N ALA A 436 26.85 -14.35 -15.87
CA ALA A 436 26.12 -14.99 -16.95
C ALA A 436 25.58 -13.97 -17.96
N VAL A 437 25.76 -14.27 -19.25
CA VAL A 437 25.06 -13.63 -20.37
C VAL A 437 23.79 -14.43 -20.67
N ILE A 438 22.66 -13.75 -20.73
CA ILE A 438 21.35 -14.39 -20.95
C ILE A 438 20.75 -13.88 -22.26
N VAL A 439 20.06 -14.75 -22.98
CA VAL A 439 19.19 -14.36 -24.11
C VAL A 439 17.75 -14.69 -23.72
N ASP A 440 16.87 -13.70 -23.69
CA ASP A 440 15.43 -13.89 -23.57
C ASP A 440 14.79 -13.77 -24.96
N LEU A 441 14.25 -14.88 -25.47
CA LEU A 441 13.71 -14.94 -26.84
C LEU A 441 12.30 -14.34 -26.96
N PHE A 442 11.63 -14.11 -25.82
CA PHE A 442 10.26 -13.60 -25.74
C PHE A 442 10.14 -12.62 -24.57
N ALA A 443 10.90 -11.52 -24.66
CA ALA A 443 11.11 -10.61 -23.54
C ALA A 443 9.82 -9.96 -23.01
N GLY A 444 8.85 -9.69 -23.88
CA GLY A 444 7.65 -8.93 -23.56
C GLY A 444 8.00 -7.60 -22.91
N ILE A 445 7.28 -7.25 -21.85
CA ILE A 445 7.58 -6.06 -21.03
C ILE A 445 8.76 -6.27 -20.05
N GLY A 446 9.46 -7.41 -20.16
CA GLY A 446 10.56 -7.80 -19.28
C GLY A 446 10.18 -8.83 -18.20
N TYR A 447 9.25 -9.75 -18.51
CA TYR A 447 8.68 -10.68 -17.52
C TYR A 447 9.72 -11.49 -16.74
N PHE A 448 10.66 -12.09 -17.46
CA PHE A 448 11.68 -12.99 -16.90
C PHE A 448 13.08 -12.39 -16.92
N LEU A 449 13.40 -11.57 -17.93
CA LEU A 449 14.68 -10.85 -17.95
C LEU A 449 14.86 -9.85 -16.80
N LEU A 450 13.82 -9.15 -16.32
CA LEU A 450 13.97 -8.21 -15.21
C LEU A 450 14.31 -8.92 -13.90
N PRO A 451 13.67 -10.06 -13.55
CA PRO A 451 14.15 -10.93 -12.48
C PRO A 451 15.63 -11.31 -12.61
N PHE A 452 16.07 -11.67 -13.82
CA PHE A 452 17.49 -11.96 -14.06
C PHE A 452 18.40 -10.75 -13.82
N LEU A 453 18.04 -9.58 -14.33
CA LEU A 453 18.86 -8.37 -14.23
C LEU A 453 18.91 -7.79 -12.82
N VAL A 454 17.74 -7.68 -12.15
CA VAL A 454 17.59 -6.95 -10.90
C VAL A 454 17.94 -7.83 -9.69
N ARG A 455 17.53 -9.11 -9.71
CA ARG A 455 17.66 -10.00 -8.55
C ARG A 455 18.77 -11.03 -8.71
N ALA A 456 18.80 -11.73 -9.83
CA ALA A 456 19.86 -12.72 -10.14
C ALA A 456 21.20 -12.06 -10.52
N LYS A 457 21.19 -10.73 -10.76
CA LYS A 457 22.36 -9.91 -11.12
C LYS A 457 23.06 -10.34 -12.42
N ALA A 458 22.29 -10.83 -13.40
CA ALA A 458 22.82 -11.18 -14.72
C ALA A 458 23.77 -10.10 -15.29
N LYS A 459 24.93 -10.52 -15.80
CA LYS A 459 25.95 -9.62 -16.35
C LYS A 459 25.40 -8.78 -17.51
N LEU A 460 24.71 -9.45 -18.43
CA LEU A 460 24.12 -8.86 -19.63
C LEU A 460 22.92 -9.71 -20.06
N VAL A 461 21.85 -9.07 -20.52
CA VAL A 461 20.72 -9.77 -21.15
C VAL A 461 20.47 -9.22 -22.55
N TYR A 462 20.33 -10.10 -23.54
CA TYR A 462 19.76 -9.77 -24.84
C TYR A 462 18.27 -10.05 -24.81
N ALA A 463 17.46 -9.04 -25.08
CA ALA A 463 16.01 -9.11 -25.01
C ALA A 463 15.42 -9.07 -26.42
N CYS A 464 14.95 -10.21 -26.94
CA CYS A 464 14.28 -10.28 -28.22
C CYS A 464 12.78 -10.02 -28.02
N GLU A 465 12.24 -9.03 -28.72
CA GLU A 465 10.81 -8.70 -28.69
C GLU A 465 10.39 -8.08 -30.01
N TRP A 466 9.20 -8.43 -30.49
CA TRP A 466 8.66 -7.95 -31.77
C TRP A 466 7.41 -7.07 -31.63
N ASN A 467 6.76 -7.08 -30.47
CA ASN A 467 5.61 -6.24 -30.20
C ASN A 467 6.09 -4.82 -29.86
N PRO A 468 5.78 -3.80 -30.67
CA PRO A 468 6.25 -2.43 -30.45
C PRO A 468 5.78 -1.85 -29.11
N HIS A 469 4.58 -2.20 -28.66
CA HIS A 469 4.07 -1.74 -27.36
C HIS A 469 4.83 -2.39 -26.19
N ALA A 470 5.19 -3.67 -26.33
CA ALA A 470 5.99 -4.36 -25.33
C ALA A 470 7.43 -3.84 -25.30
N ILE A 471 8.01 -3.50 -26.45
CA ILE A 471 9.33 -2.86 -26.56
C ILE A 471 9.33 -1.50 -25.85
N GLU A 472 8.31 -0.68 -26.09
CA GLU A 472 8.17 0.63 -25.43
C GLU A 472 8.11 0.48 -23.91
N ALA A 473 7.28 -0.44 -23.42
CA ALA A 473 7.20 -0.77 -22.00
C ALA A 473 8.53 -1.34 -21.45
N LEU A 474 9.17 -2.26 -22.17
CA LEU A 474 10.44 -2.88 -21.78
C LEU A 474 11.52 -1.83 -21.59
N LYS A 475 11.68 -0.89 -22.53
CA LYS A 475 12.67 0.20 -22.43
C LYS A 475 12.42 1.05 -21.18
N ARG A 476 11.17 1.46 -20.92
CA ARG A 476 10.78 2.17 -19.69
C ARG A 476 11.10 1.35 -18.43
N ASN A 477 10.88 0.04 -18.46
CA ASN A 477 11.13 -0.84 -17.32
C ASN A 477 12.61 -1.01 -17.03
N LEU A 478 13.45 -1.10 -18.05
CA LEU A 478 14.90 -1.15 -17.88
C LEU A 478 15.41 0.13 -17.20
N GLU A 479 14.91 1.29 -17.60
CA GLU A 479 15.27 2.58 -17.01
C GLU A 479 14.77 2.70 -15.57
N ALA A 480 13.48 2.39 -15.35
CA ALA A 480 12.83 2.50 -14.06
C ALA A 480 13.43 1.58 -12.99
N ASN A 481 14.08 0.48 -13.40
CA ASN A 481 14.80 -0.43 -12.52
C ASN A 481 16.33 -0.22 -12.55
N SER A 482 16.84 0.79 -13.26
CA SER A 482 18.26 1.13 -13.35
C SER A 482 19.14 -0.03 -13.83
N VAL A 483 18.70 -0.71 -14.90
CA VAL A 483 19.41 -1.86 -15.50
C VAL A 483 19.57 -1.75 -17.03
N SER A 484 19.27 -0.59 -17.61
CA SER A 484 19.36 -0.36 -19.06
C SER A 484 20.76 -0.59 -19.63
N ASP A 485 21.80 -0.30 -18.85
CA ASP A 485 23.20 -0.50 -19.23
C ASP A 485 23.60 -1.98 -19.38
N ARG A 486 22.80 -2.89 -18.81
CA ARG A 486 23.01 -4.35 -18.84
C ARG A 486 22.00 -5.08 -19.72
N CYS A 487 21.25 -4.37 -20.57
CA CYS A 487 20.29 -4.99 -21.47
C CYS A 487 20.42 -4.47 -22.90
N ILE A 488 20.43 -5.37 -23.88
CA ILE A 488 20.41 -5.03 -25.31
C ILE A 488 19.05 -5.49 -25.86
N VAL A 489 18.20 -4.52 -26.23
CA VAL A 489 16.90 -4.81 -26.85
C VAL A 489 17.08 -5.05 -28.34
N LEU A 490 16.60 -6.20 -28.81
CA LEU A 490 16.67 -6.66 -30.19
C LEU A 490 15.24 -6.72 -30.76
N GLU A 491 14.88 -5.69 -31.51
CA GLU A 491 13.52 -5.52 -32.03
C GLU A 491 13.29 -6.39 -33.27
N GLY A 492 12.25 -7.22 -33.25
CA GLY A 492 11.83 -8.08 -34.36
C GLY A 492 11.73 -9.56 -33.99
N ASP A 493 11.47 -10.40 -34.99
CA ASP A 493 11.37 -11.85 -34.81
C ASP A 493 12.69 -12.44 -34.29
N ASN A 494 12.64 -13.12 -33.15
CA ASN A 494 13.81 -13.73 -32.51
C ASN A 494 14.55 -14.71 -33.42
N GLN A 495 13.88 -15.36 -34.39
CA GLN A 495 14.53 -16.26 -35.34
C GLN A 495 15.51 -15.54 -36.27
N ILE A 496 15.35 -14.23 -36.43
CA ILE A 496 16.19 -13.36 -37.26
C ILE A 496 17.16 -12.56 -36.38
N THR A 497 16.66 -12.01 -35.27
CA THR A 497 17.38 -10.98 -34.50
C THR A 497 18.24 -11.54 -33.36
N ALA A 498 17.94 -12.74 -32.86
CA ALA A 498 18.65 -13.29 -31.70
C ALA A 498 20.15 -13.50 -31.99
N PRO A 499 21.03 -13.19 -31.02
CA PRO A 499 22.47 -13.37 -31.19
C PRO A 499 22.83 -14.87 -31.16
N LYS A 500 23.98 -15.22 -31.74
CA LYS A 500 24.47 -16.60 -31.81
C LYS A 500 25.75 -16.76 -30.99
N GLY A 501 25.86 -17.85 -30.24
CA GLY A 501 27.10 -18.22 -29.55
C GLY A 501 27.46 -17.36 -28.33
N VAL A 502 26.53 -16.60 -27.76
CA VAL A 502 26.82 -15.62 -26.69
C VAL A 502 26.31 -16.04 -25.31
N ALA A 503 25.27 -16.86 -25.26
CA ALA A 503 24.48 -17.08 -24.06
C ALA A 503 25.01 -18.21 -23.19
N ASP A 504 25.09 -17.97 -21.89
CA ASP A 504 25.25 -19.01 -20.87
C ASP A 504 23.87 -19.60 -20.49
N ARG A 505 22.80 -18.79 -20.64
CA ARG A 505 21.42 -19.19 -20.43
C ARG A 505 20.49 -18.62 -21.51
N VAL A 506 19.48 -19.37 -21.91
CA VAL A 506 18.43 -18.88 -22.80
C VAL A 506 17.07 -19.08 -22.15
N CYS A 507 16.25 -18.03 -22.11
CA CYS A 507 14.89 -18.05 -21.61
C CYS A 507 13.91 -18.17 -22.78
N LEU A 508 13.04 -19.17 -22.75
CA LEU A 508 11.99 -19.41 -23.74
C LEU A 508 10.61 -19.29 -23.09
N GLY A 509 10.24 -18.06 -22.72
CA GLY A 509 9.03 -17.73 -21.97
C GLY A 509 7.70 -17.73 -22.76
N LEU A 510 7.57 -18.52 -23.85
CA LEU A 510 6.37 -18.53 -24.69
C LEU A 510 5.42 -19.68 -24.35
N LEU A 511 4.13 -19.36 -24.21
CA LEU A 511 3.03 -20.34 -24.08
C LEU A 511 2.09 -20.27 -25.28
N PRO A 512 1.52 -21.41 -25.73
CA PRO A 512 1.56 -22.73 -25.09
C PRO A 512 2.84 -23.53 -25.34
N SER A 513 3.65 -23.19 -26.35
CA SER A 513 4.92 -23.85 -26.67
C SER A 513 5.88 -22.86 -27.32
N SER A 514 7.18 -23.05 -27.10
CA SER A 514 8.27 -22.30 -27.73
C SER A 514 9.03 -23.11 -28.79
N GLU A 515 8.48 -24.23 -29.25
CA GLU A 515 9.15 -25.21 -30.14
C GLU A 515 9.69 -24.58 -31.42
N GLY A 516 8.97 -23.62 -32.00
CA GLY A 516 9.41 -22.89 -33.19
C GLY A 516 10.72 -22.11 -33.02
N SER A 517 11.16 -21.84 -31.78
CA SER A 517 12.40 -21.11 -31.48
C SER A 517 13.48 -21.98 -30.83
N TRP A 518 13.31 -23.31 -30.77
CA TRP A 518 14.32 -24.20 -30.16
C TRP A 518 15.65 -24.20 -30.92
N LEU A 519 15.61 -24.14 -32.27
CA LEU A 519 16.81 -23.97 -33.09
C LEU A 519 17.54 -22.66 -32.77
N THR A 520 16.79 -21.56 -32.66
CA THR A 520 17.32 -20.25 -32.27
C THR A 520 17.96 -20.30 -30.89
N ALA A 521 17.34 -20.97 -29.93
CA ALA A 521 17.87 -21.10 -28.57
C ALA A 521 19.17 -21.90 -28.52
N VAL A 522 19.24 -23.02 -29.25
CA VAL A 522 20.49 -23.80 -29.39
C VAL A 522 21.60 -22.95 -30.02
N ARG A 523 21.29 -22.19 -31.08
CA ARG A 523 22.25 -21.29 -31.74
C ARG A 523 22.71 -20.15 -30.84
N ALA A 524 21.86 -19.68 -29.92
CA ALA A 524 22.19 -18.59 -29.00
C ALA A 524 23.19 -19.02 -27.92
N LEU A 525 23.16 -20.30 -27.50
CA LEU A 525 24.09 -20.85 -26.52
C LEU A 525 25.54 -20.82 -27.03
N ARG A 526 26.48 -20.63 -26.09
CA ARG A 526 27.92 -20.77 -26.35
C ARG A 526 28.27 -22.20 -26.77
N SER A 527 29.42 -22.35 -27.43
CA SER A 527 29.88 -23.65 -27.94
C SER A 527 30.14 -24.72 -26.86
N ASN A 528 30.37 -24.30 -25.61
CA ASN A 528 30.49 -25.19 -24.45
C ASN A 528 29.14 -25.64 -23.86
N GLY A 529 28.02 -25.11 -24.37
CA GLY A 529 26.68 -25.34 -23.87
C GLY A 529 26.20 -24.26 -22.89
N GLY A 530 25.23 -24.60 -22.06
CA GLY A 530 24.56 -23.70 -21.12
C GLY A 530 23.22 -24.26 -20.65
N ILE A 531 22.32 -23.39 -20.20
CA ILE A 531 20.99 -23.80 -19.71
C ILE A 531 19.88 -23.17 -20.56
N LEU A 532 18.91 -23.97 -20.98
CA LEU A 532 17.67 -23.48 -21.59
C LEU A 532 16.53 -23.58 -20.56
N HIS A 533 15.77 -22.50 -20.38
CA HIS A 533 14.57 -22.47 -19.56
C HIS A 533 13.34 -22.54 -20.50
N VAL A 534 12.80 -23.74 -20.73
CA VAL A 534 11.77 -24.01 -21.74
C VAL A 534 10.38 -24.02 -21.10
N HIS A 535 9.53 -23.05 -21.43
CA HIS A 535 8.16 -22.98 -20.93
C HIS A 535 7.20 -23.79 -21.81
N GLY A 536 6.19 -24.41 -21.20
CA GLY A 536 5.17 -25.15 -21.94
C GLY A 536 3.87 -25.34 -21.18
N ASN A 537 2.76 -25.41 -21.92
CA ASN A 537 1.47 -25.86 -21.41
C ASN A 537 1.29 -27.34 -21.74
N VAL A 538 1.20 -28.18 -20.71
CA VAL A 538 1.28 -29.64 -20.83
C VAL A 538 0.14 -30.28 -20.05
N LYS A 539 -0.44 -31.36 -20.55
CA LYS A 539 -1.37 -32.15 -19.72
C LYS A 539 -0.66 -32.70 -18.49
N ASP A 540 -1.32 -32.68 -17.34
CA ASP A 540 -0.75 -33.17 -16.09
C ASP A 540 -0.33 -34.66 -16.13
N THR A 541 -0.95 -35.45 -17.00
CA THR A 541 -0.59 -36.86 -17.29
C THR A 541 0.59 -37.02 -18.26
N GLU A 542 1.02 -35.97 -18.96
CA GLU A 542 2.00 -36.04 -20.06
C GLU A 542 3.34 -35.36 -19.70
N VAL A 543 3.55 -35.00 -18.43
CA VAL A 543 4.72 -34.22 -17.95
C VAL A 543 6.06 -34.88 -18.34
N GLU A 544 6.22 -36.18 -18.06
CA GLU A 544 7.47 -36.91 -18.35
C GLU A 544 7.70 -37.08 -19.85
N LEU A 545 6.63 -37.37 -20.61
CA LEU A 545 6.69 -37.49 -22.07
C LEU A 545 7.12 -36.17 -22.70
N TRP A 546 6.59 -35.05 -22.23
CA TRP A 546 6.96 -33.72 -22.68
C TRP A 546 8.42 -33.39 -22.34
N ALA A 547 8.88 -33.64 -21.11
CA ALA A 547 10.27 -33.39 -20.72
C ALA A 547 11.26 -34.21 -21.56
N ASN A 548 10.95 -35.49 -21.82
CA ASN A 548 11.74 -36.36 -22.69
C ASN A 548 11.76 -35.86 -24.14
N HIS A 549 10.62 -35.40 -24.64
CA HIS A 549 10.54 -34.81 -25.98
C HIS A 549 11.41 -33.55 -26.08
N VAL A 550 11.33 -32.64 -25.12
CA VAL A 550 12.18 -31.43 -25.06
C VAL A 550 13.66 -31.82 -25.09
N SER A 551 14.11 -32.70 -24.19
CA SER A 551 15.51 -33.11 -24.12
C SER A 551 16.01 -33.75 -25.42
N LYS A 552 15.20 -34.64 -26.01
CA LYS A 552 15.54 -35.35 -27.25
C LYS A 552 15.63 -34.38 -28.44
N SER A 553 14.63 -33.52 -28.60
CA SER A 553 14.60 -32.52 -29.68
C SER A 553 15.78 -31.55 -29.58
N ILE A 554 16.08 -31.03 -28.39
CA ILE A 554 17.25 -30.16 -28.18
C ILE A 554 18.56 -30.89 -28.49
N SER A 555 18.70 -32.18 -28.14
CA SER A 555 19.86 -33.00 -28.49
C SER A 555 20.02 -33.19 -30.00
N GLU A 556 18.92 -33.46 -30.71
CA GLU A 556 18.91 -33.62 -32.17
C GLU A 556 19.26 -32.31 -32.89
N ILE A 557 18.69 -31.19 -32.45
CA ILE A 557 18.99 -29.85 -32.97
C ILE A 557 20.47 -29.52 -32.72
N ALA A 558 20.97 -29.71 -31.50
CA ALA A 558 22.38 -29.48 -31.17
C ALA A 558 23.32 -30.28 -32.09
N ARG A 559 23.00 -31.56 -32.33
CA ARG A 559 23.77 -32.40 -33.26
C ARG A 559 23.73 -31.88 -34.70
N SER A 560 22.57 -31.43 -35.17
CA SER A 560 22.43 -30.86 -36.53
C SER A 560 23.21 -29.55 -36.71
N GLU A 561 23.33 -28.76 -35.65
CA GLU A 561 24.14 -27.53 -35.62
C GLU A 561 25.63 -27.80 -35.39
N GLY A 562 26.05 -29.07 -35.35
CA GLY A 562 27.45 -29.48 -35.22
C GLY A 562 27.98 -29.47 -33.77
N HIS A 563 27.10 -29.31 -32.77
CA HIS A 563 27.49 -29.38 -31.37
C HIS A 563 27.55 -30.82 -30.86
N ARG A 564 28.60 -31.11 -30.08
CA ARG A 564 28.74 -32.36 -29.32
C ARG A 564 28.38 -32.10 -27.86
N TRP A 565 27.09 -32.05 -27.58
CA TRP A 565 26.58 -31.80 -26.23
C TRP A 565 25.89 -33.03 -25.66
N GLU A 566 26.14 -33.28 -24.38
CA GLU A 566 25.25 -34.02 -23.50
C GLU A 566 24.09 -33.09 -23.12
N VAL A 567 22.86 -33.52 -23.37
CA VAL A 567 21.64 -32.74 -23.09
C VAL A 567 20.79 -33.51 -22.08
N THR A 568 20.55 -32.90 -20.93
CA THR A 568 19.80 -33.50 -19.82
C THR A 568 18.78 -32.52 -19.25
N ILE A 569 17.65 -33.03 -18.75
CA ILE A 569 16.72 -32.23 -17.93
C ILE A 569 17.27 -32.17 -16.50
N ASP A 570 17.63 -30.98 -16.05
CA ASP A 570 18.12 -30.75 -14.68
C ASP A 570 16.95 -30.64 -13.70
N HIS A 571 15.88 -29.95 -14.12
CA HIS A 571 14.68 -29.73 -13.32
C HIS A 571 13.44 -29.51 -14.19
N VAL A 572 12.26 -29.87 -13.67
CA VAL A 572 10.96 -29.51 -14.25
C VAL A 572 10.10 -28.85 -13.19
N GLU A 573 9.91 -27.54 -13.33
CA GLU A 573 9.12 -26.72 -12.41
C GLU A 573 7.62 -26.78 -12.78
N LYS A 574 6.76 -26.95 -11.78
CA LYS A 574 5.29 -26.93 -11.93
C LYS A 574 4.76 -25.56 -11.50
N VAL A 575 4.87 -24.56 -12.38
CA VAL A 575 4.58 -23.16 -12.07
C VAL A 575 3.16 -22.95 -11.56
N LYS A 576 2.15 -23.38 -12.34
CA LYS A 576 0.73 -23.24 -12.00
C LYS A 576 -0.16 -24.18 -12.81
N TRP A 577 -1.42 -24.25 -12.41
CA TRP A 577 -2.49 -24.70 -13.30
C TRP A 577 -2.80 -23.60 -14.32
N TYR A 578 -2.80 -23.96 -15.60
CA TYR A 578 -3.16 -23.07 -16.70
C TYR A 578 -4.65 -23.20 -17.06
N ALA A 579 -5.14 -24.43 -17.12
CA ALA A 579 -6.54 -24.80 -17.36
C ALA A 579 -6.82 -26.16 -16.68
N PRO A 580 -8.09 -26.63 -16.62
CA PRO A 580 -8.37 -27.98 -16.13
C PRO A 580 -7.48 -29.02 -16.82
N HIS A 581 -6.74 -29.80 -16.04
CA HIS A 581 -5.76 -30.81 -16.49
C HIS A 581 -4.56 -30.28 -17.30
N ILE A 582 -4.38 -28.96 -17.44
CA ILE A 582 -3.23 -28.35 -18.12
C ILE A 582 -2.36 -27.61 -17.12
N ARG A 583 -1.09 -27.98 -17.04
CA ARG A 583 -0.04 -27.34 -16.25
C ARG A 583 0.79 -26.42 -17.11
N HIS A 584 1.14 -25.25 -16.59
CA HIS A 584 2.29 -24.49 -17.08
C HIS A 584 3.54 -25.06 -16.38
N LEU A 585 4.47 -25.57 -17.19
CA LEU A 585 5.75 -26.12 -16.77
C LEU A 585 6.93 -25.28 -17.27
N VAL A 586 8.07 -25.40 -16.59
CA VAL A 586 9.37 -24.94 -17.09
C VAL A 586 10.37 -26.09 -16.97
N ALA A 587 10.97 -26.51 -18.09
CA ALA A 587 12.07 -27.46 -18.09
C ALA A 587 13.41 -26.70 -18.15
N ASP A 588 14.25 -26.92 -17.15
CA ASP A 588 15.63 -26.44 -17.14
C ASP A 588 16.50 -27.50 -17.85
N VAL A 589 16.80 -27.27 -19.13
CA VAL A 589 17.58 -28.18 -19.98
C VAL A 589 19.04 -27.78 -19.91
N LYS A 590 19.90 -28.68 -19.45
CA LYS A 590 21.33 -28.48 -19.34
C LYS A 590 22.04 -29.09 -20.55
N CYS A 591 22.79 -28.26 -21.26
CA CYS A 591 23.62 -28.65 -22.39
C CYS A 591 25.09 -28.54 -21.97
N ARG A 592 25.87 -29.62 -22.07
CA ARG A 592 27.30 -29.63 -21.71
C ARG A 592 28.12 -30.25 -22.84
N ARG A 593 29.22 -29.61 -23.22
CA ARG A 593 30.16 -30.18 -24.20
C ARG A 593 30.81 -31.48 -23.70
N ILE A 594 30.82 -32.49 -24.57
CA ILE A 594 31.51 -33.78 -24.41
C ILE A 594 32.91 -33.69 -25.01
#